data_AF-A0A6N2CHI5-F1
#
_entry.id   AF-A0A6N2CHI5-F1
#
_cell.length_a   1.000
_cell.length_b   1.000
_cell.length_c   1.000
_cell.angle_alpha   90.00
_cell.angle_beta   90.00
_cell.angle_gamma   90.00
#
_symmetry.space_group_name_H-M   'P 1'
#
loop_
_entity.id
_entity.type
_entity.pdbx_description
1 polymer ?
#
loop_
_entity_poly.entity_id
_entity_poly.type
_entity_poly.pdbx_seq_one_letter_code
_entity_poly.pdbx_strand_id
1 'polypeptide(L)'
;MKTHIPLICLALIGALPLVANSQSPDKRPAGGGQETRMLHHLLQMEPAELAQLRQTIERIENMTPEEKERMRKRIGRLQSMPPEQAAAMRERYQAIPPANREAMRQRWMNMSPEERQEWRQKLREMTPEARAEAFKENDFLPPQRRGPQPREKGRPSSE
;
A
#
# COMPACT_ATOMS: atom_id res chain seq x y z
N MET A 1 25.90 85.13 -38.68
CA MET A 1 25.50 85.41 -40.08
C MET A 1 25.59 84.12 -40.88
N LYS A 2 24.51 83.78 -41.59
CA LYS A 2 24.42 82.86 -42.74
C LYS A 2 24.54 81.34 -42.46
N THR A 3 23.35 80.75 -42.39
CA THR A 3 22.89 79.40 -42.76
C THR A 3 23.68 78.69 -43.86
N HIS A 4 23.68 77.34 -43.88
CA HIS A 4 23.12 76.52 -44.98
C HIS A 4 22.92 75.04 -44.55
N ILE A 5 21.70 74.55 -44.83
CA ILE A 5 21.15 73.18 -44.88
C ILE A 5 21.73 72.48 -46.15
N PRO A 6 22.02 71.15 -46.24
CA PRO A 6 20.95 70.15 -46.49
C PRO A 6 21.19 68.64 -46.27
N LEU A 7 20.05 67.92 -46.29
CA LEU A 7 19.77 66.55 -46.78
C LEU A 7 20.66 65.38 -46.33
N ILE A 8 20.03 64.29 -45.85
CA ILE A 8 19.96 63.02 -46.59
C ILE A 8 18.91 62.08 -45.96
N CYS A 9 18.24 61.37 -46.86
CA CYS A 9 17.08 60.52 -46.70
C CYS A 9 17.31 59.19 -45.94
N LEU A 10 16.15 58.71 -45.44
CA LEU A 10 15.65 57.34 -45.44
C LEU A 10 16.18 56.28 -44.44
N ALA A 11 15.18 55.79 -43.70
CA ALA A 11 14.90 54.40 -43.33
C ALA A 11 15.77 53.75 -42.23
N LEU A 12 15.13 53.45 -41.09
CA LEU A 12 14.72 52.08 -40.79
C LEU A 12 13.78 52.04 -39.57
N ILE A 13 12.67 51.36 -39.78
CA ILE A 13 11.61 51.05 -38.82
C ILE A 13 12.17 50.09 -37.77
N GLY A 14 12.29 50.54 -36.52
CA GLY A 14 12.59 49.69 -35.37
C GLY A 14 11.29 49.26 -34.69
N ALA A 15 10.86 48.03 -34.95
CA ALA A 15 9.69 47.41 -34.35
C ALA A 15 9.84 47.26 -32.81
N LEU A 16 8.86 47.77 -32.06
CA LEU A 16 8.68 47.50 -30.64
C LEU A 16 8.25 46.04 -30.44
N PRO A 17 8.96 45.20 -29.66
CA PRO A 17 8.48 43.87 -29.34
C PRO A 17 7.31 43.99 -28.36
N LEU A 18 6.16 43.53 -28.84
CA LEU A 18 4.96 43.22 -28.07
C LEU A 18 5.35 42.29 -26.91
N VAL A 19 5.25 42.78 -25.67
CA VAL A 19 5.35 41.95 -24.47
C VAL A 19 4.16 40.98 -24.49
N ALA A 20 4.42 39.76 -24.93
CA ALA A 20 3.49 38.65 -24.81
C ALA A 20 3.30 38.33 -23.32
N ASN A 21 2.16 38.74 -22.78
CA ASN A 21 1.67 38.33 -21.48
C ASN A 21 1.43 36.80 -21.50
N SER A 22 2.44 36.02 -21.15
CA SER A 22 2.33 34.58 -20.94
C SER A 22 1.61 34.32 -19.62
N GLN A 23 0.28 34.47 -19.63
CA GLN A 23 -0.57 33.80 -18.66
C GLN A 23 -0.29 32.30 -18.77
N SER A 24 0.53 31.82 -17.83
CA SER A 24 0.76 30.39 -17.65
C SER A 24 -0.60 29.75 -17.37
N PRO A 25 -1.00 28.71 -18.11
CA PRO A 25 -2.24 28.02 -17.81
C PRO A 25 -2.09 27.38 -16.44
N ASP A 26 -2.90 27.88 -15.50
CA ASP A 26 -3.07 27.39 -14.16
C ASP A 26 -3.25 25.86 -14.20
N LYS A 27 -2.22 25.11 -13.79
CA LYS A 27 -2.27 23.66 -13.63
C LYS A 27 -3.16 23.36 -12.43
N ARG A 28 -4.49 23.46 -12.59
CA ARG A 28 -5.42 22.89 -11.61
C ARG A 28 -5.09 21.40 -11.51
N PRO A 29 -4.79 20.86 -10.32
CA PRO A 29 -4.53 19.44 -10.19
C PRO A 29 -5.80 18.69 -10.62
N ALA A 30 -5.62 17.65 -11.44
CA ALA A 30 -6.69 16.82 -11.99
C ALA A 30 -7.41 15.93 -10.92
N GLY A 31 -7.57 16.44 -9.69
CA GLY A 31 -7.93 15.67 -8.50
C GLY A 31 -9.34 15.90 -7.92
N GLY A 32 -10.06 16.95 -8.33
CA GLY A 32 -11.33 17.35 -7.68
C GLY A 32 -12.40 16.25 -7.62
N GLY A 33 -12.52 15.41 -8.66
CA GLY A 33 -13.48 14.30 -8.69
C GLY A 33 -13.07 13.07 -7.87
N GLN A 34 -11.78 12.86 -7.60
CA GLN A 34 -11.33 11.79 -6.70
C GLN A 34 -11.48 12.22 -5.24
N GLU A 35 -11.09 13.45 -4.94
CA GLU A 35 -11.26 14.06 -3.63
C GLU A 35 -12.74 14.09 -3.22
N THR A 36 -13.64 14.52 -4.12
CA THR A 36 -15.08 14.54 -3.86
C THR A 36 -15.64 13.13 -3.57
N ARG A 37 -15.17 12.10 -4.29
CA ARG A 37 -15.58 10.70 -4.04
C ARG A 37 -15.07 10.18 -2.69
N MET A 38 -13.84 10.51 -2.33
CA MET A 38 -13.29 10.14 -1.03
C MET A 38 -14.04 10.85 0.10
N LEU A 39 -14.31 12.15 -0.03
CA LEU A 39 -15.08 12.92 0.94
C LEU A 39 -16.49 12.33 1.11
N HIS A 40 -17.18 12.01 0.02
CA HIS A 40 -18.48 11.35 0.08
C HIS A 40 -18.42 10.02 0.83
N HIS A 41 -17.42 9.18 0.56
CA HIS A 41 -17.24 7.92 1.29
C HIS A 41 -17.02 8.14 2.80
N LEU A 42 -16.14 9.07 3.17
CA LEU A 42 -15.85 9.40 4.57
C LEU A 42 -17.08 9.92 5.32
N LEU A 43 -17.92 10.72 4.66
CA LEU A 43 -19.16 11.24 5.24
C LEU A 43 -20.22 10.14 5.48
N GLN A 44 -20.10 9.00 4.80
CA GLN A 44 -20.99 7.84 4.96
C GLN A 44 -20.48 6.80 5.97
N MET A 45 -19.26 6.94 6.47
CA MET A 45 -18.68 6.02 7.44
C MET A 45 -19.21 6.28 8.85
N GLU A 46 -19.37 5.22 9.63
CA GLU A 46 -19.75 5.35 11.05
C GLU A 46 -18.60 5.96 11.88
N PRO A 47 -18.88 6.65 13.01
CA PRO A 47 -17.85 7.26 13.84
C PRO A 47 -16.74 6.29 14.28
N ALA A 48 -17.09 5.03 14.56
CA ALA A 48 -16.13 3.99 14.92
C ALA A 48 -15.20 3.62 13.75
N GLU A 49 -15.72 3.57 12.52
CA GLU A 49 -14.94 3.27 11.32
C GLU A 49 -14.00 4.44 10.99
N LEU A 50 -14.48 5.68 11.14
CA LEU A 50 -13.64 6.88 10.99
C LEU A 50 -12.48 6.89 12.00
N ALA A 51 -12.71 6.46 13.24
CA ALA A 51 -11.65 6.34 14.24
C ALA A 51 -10.61 5.28 13.83
N GLN A 52 -11.04 4.12 13.34
CA GLN A 52 -10.12 3.08 12.84
C GLN A 52 -9.33 3.53 11.61
N LEU A 53 -9.97 4.30 10.72
CA LEU A 53 -9.30 4.87 9.55
C LEU A 53 -8.20 5.86 9.97
N ARG A 54 -8.48 6.76 10.93
CA ARG A 54 -7.48 7.69 11.47
C ARG A 54 -6.26 6.96 12.04
N GLN A 55 -6.48 5.92 12.86
CA GLN A 55 -5.39 5.09 13.39
C GLN A 55 -4.59 4.41 12.27
N THR A 56 -5.28 3.98 11.21
CA THR A 56 -4.62 3.35 10.06
C THR A 56 -3.75 4.36 9.29
N ILE A 57 -4.25 5.58 9.10
CA ILE A 57 -3.51 6.68 8.45
C ILE A 57 -2.26 7.02 9.27
N GLU A 58 -2.41 7.26 10.57
CA GLU A 58 -1.29 7.57 11.47
C GLU A 58 -0.22 6.49 11.43
N ARG A 59 -0.62 5.20 11.47
CA ARG A 59 0.30 4.08 11.34
C ARG A 59 1.04 4.11 10.00
N ILE A 60 0.37 4.45 8.90
CA ILE A 60 0.99 4.53 7.56
C ILE A 60 1.93 5.72 7.46
N GLU A 61 1.57 6.87 8.02
CA GLU A 61 2.40 8.08 8.02
C GLU A 61 3.74 7.81 8.71
N ASN A 62 3.70 7.11 9.84
CA ASN A 62 4.86 6.73 10.63
C ASN A 62 5.73 5.60 10.02
N MET A 63 5.31 4.97 8.92
CA MET A 63 6.12 3.95 8.24
C MET A 63 7.29 4.54 7.45
N THR A 64 8.44 3.87 7.49
CA THR A 64 9.57 4.18 6.60
C THR A 64 9.23 3.91 5.13
N PRO A 65 9.96 4.47 4.14
CA PRO A 65 9.76 4.14 2.73
C PRO A 65 9.81 2.64 2.43
N GLU A 66 10.72 1.90 3.09
CA GLU A 66 10.87 0.46 2.93
C GLU A 66 9.68 -0.30 3.52
N GLU A 67 9.15 0.15 4.65
CA GLU A 67 7.93 -0.41 5.25
C GLU A 67 6.71 -0.20 4.38
N LYS A 68 6.55 1.02 3.85
CA LYS A 68 5.49 1.34 2.88
C LYS A 68 5.58 0.43 1.66
N GLU A 69 6.78 0.19 1.14
CA GLU A 69 6.98 -0.68 -0.01
C GLU A 69 6.68 -2.15 0.31
N ARG A 70 7.10 -2.65 1.48
CA ARG A 70 6.72 -3.99 1.96
C ARG A 70 5.20 -4.12 2.08
N MET A 71 4.52 -3.10 2.57
CA MET A 71 3.06 -3.07 2.69
C MET A 71 2.38 -3.09 1.31
N ARG A 72 2.82 -2.27 0.36
CA ARG A 72 2.30 -2.27 -1.02
C ARG A 72 2.42 -3.65 -1.67
N LYS A 73 3.60 -4.27 -1.59
CA LYS A 73 3.82 -5.65 -2.11
C LYS A 73 2.91 -6.68 -1.46
N ARG A 74 2.62 -6.53 -0.16
CA ARG A 74 1.70 -7.43 0.55
C ARG A 74 0.25 -7.24 0.07
N ILE A 75 -0.21 -6.00 -0.05
CA ILE A 75 -1.55 -5.66 -0.54
C ILE A 75 -1.72 -6.11 -2.00
N GLY A 76 -0.74 -5.85 -2.86
CA GLY A 76 -0.76 -6.27 -4.26
C GLY A 76 -0.93 -7.78 -4.43
N ARG A 77 -0.21 -8.59 -3.63
CA ARG A 77 -0.37 -10.05 -3.61
C ARG A 77 -1.76 -10.52 -3.17
N LEU A 78 -2.41 -9.78 -2.28
CA LEU A 78 -3.77 -10.11 -1.84
C LEU A 78 -4.79 -9.74 -2.92
N GLN A 79 -4.62 -8.59 -3.58
CA GLN A 79 -5.48 -8.16 -4.69
C GLN A 79 -5.34 -9.06 -5.93
N SER A 80 -4.16 -9.62 -6.17
CA SER A 80 -3.93 -10.57 -7.26
C SER A 80 -4.36 -12.00 -6.95
N MET A 81 -4.87 -12.28 -5.73
CA MET A 81 -5.33 -13.61 -5.35
C MET A 81 -6.65 -13.92 -6.07
N PRO A 82 -6.80 -15.10 -6.70
CA PRO A 82 -8.07 -15.53 -7.27
C PRO A 82 -9.20 -15.49 -6.22
N PRO A 83 -10.40 -15.01 -6.58
CA PRO A 83 -11.50 -14.79 -5.63
C PRO A 83 -11.89 -16.07 -4.90
N GLU A 84 -11.81 -17.22 -5.56
CA GLU A 84 -12.08 -18.54 -4.97
C GLU A 84 -11.07 -18.91 -3.88
N GLN A 85 -9.79 -18.58 -4.07
CA GLN A 85 -8.77 -18.79 -3.03
C GLN A 85 -9.01 -17.88 -1.82
N ALA A 86 -9.38 -16.62 -2.06
CA ALA A 86 -9.70 -15.68 -0.99
C ALA A 86 -10.96 -16.11 -0.21
N ALA A 87 -11.99 -16.60 -0.91
CA ALA A 87 -13.20 -17.14 -0.30
C ALA A 87 -12.89 -18.38 0.55
N ALA A 88 -12.13 -19.33 0.03
CA ALA A 88 -11.70 -20.53 0.77
C ALA A 88 -10.89 -20.17 2.01
N MET A 89 -10.01 -19.16 1.94
CA MET A 89 -9.28 -18.67 3.12
C MET A 89 -10.22 -18.07 4.16
N ARG A 90 -11.21 -17.27 3.74
CA ARG A 90 -12.19 -16.66 4.63
C ARG A 90 -13.06 -17.71 5.31
N GLU A 91 -13.56 -18.69 4.56
CA GLU A 91 -14.36 -19.80 5.08
C GLU A 91 -13.57 -20.60 6.11
N ARG A 92 -12.32 -20.97 5.80
CA ARG A 92 -11.42 -21.66 6.75
C ARG A 92 -11.23 -20.87 8.04
N TYR A 93 -11.08 -19.55 7.94
CA TYR A 93 -10.92 -18.70 9.12
C TYR A 93 -12.21 -18.62 9.95
N GLN A 94 -13.37 -18.55 9.30
CA GLN A 94 -14.68 -18.51 9.95
C GLN A 94 -15.05 -19.85 10.61
N ALA A 95 -14.56 -20.98 10.06
CA ALA A 95 -14.71 -22.31 10.65
C ALA A 95 -13.99 -22.44 12.01
N ILE A 96 -13.10 -21.52 12.36
CA ILE A 96 -12.43 -21.49 13.65
C ILE A 96 -13.37 -20.86 14.69
N PRO A 97 -13.69 -21.57 15.79
CA PRO A 97 -14.47 -21.01 16.89
C PRO A 97 -13.89 -19.67 17.37
N PRO A 98 -14.72 -18.63 17.65
CA PRO A 98 -14.24 -17.32 18.08
C PRO A 98 -13.29 -17.37 19.29
N ALA A 99 -13.59 -18.21 20.28
CA ALA A 99 -12.76 -18.41 21.46
C ALA A 99 -11.34 -18.91 21.09
N ASN A 100 -11.25 -19.86 20.15
CA ASN A 100 -9.98 -20.39 19.69
C ASN A 100 -9.17 -19.33 18.92
N ARG A 101 -9.86 -18.47 18.14
CA ARG A 101 -9.21 -17.33 17.47
C ARG A 101 -8.63 -16.35 18.48
N GLU A 102 -9.36 -16.06 19.55
CA GLU A 102 -8.89 -15.18 20.63
C GLU A 102 -7.70 -15.78 21.36
N ALA A 103 -7.80 -17.03 21.81
CA ALA A 103 -6.73 -17.72 22.51
C ALA A 103 -5.43 -17.74 21.68
N MET A 104 -5.54 -18.05 20.38
CA MET A 104 -4.40 -18.04 19.46
C MET A 104 -3.78 -16.63 19.33
N ARG A 105 -4.62 -15.59 19.25
CA ARG A 105 -4.14 -14.20 19.17
C ARG A 105 -3.43 -13.79 20.46
N GLN A 106 -4.02 -14.08 21.61
CA GLN A 106 -3.44 -13.74 22.91
C GLN A 106 -2.10 -14.44 23.11
N ARG A 107 -2.02 -15.74 22.82
CA ARG A 107 -0.75 -16.50 22.86
C ARG A 107 0.31 -15.84 21.99
N TRP A 108 -0.03 -15.50 20.74
CA TRP A 108 0.92 -14.81 19.85
C TRP A 108 1.37 -13.45 20.38
N MET A 109 0.44 -12.65 20.92
CA MET A 109 0.74 -11.34 21.48
C MET A 109 1.62 -11.42 22.73
N ASN A 110 1.44 -12.47 23.53
CA ASN A 110 2.22 -12.72 24.74
C ASN A 110 3.64 -13.22 24.45
N MET A 111 3.91 -13.76 23.25
CA MET A 111 5.27 -14.13 22.87
C MET A 111 6.13 -12.89 22.60
N SER A 112 7.37 -12.91 23.08
CA SER A 112 8.39 -11.91 22.78
C SER A 112 8.78 -11.95 21.28
N PRO A 113 9.38 -10.88 20.74
CA PRO A 113 9.93 -10.90 19.39
C PRO A 113 10.90 -12.07 19.15
N GLU A 114 11.73 -12.39 20.14
CA GLU A 114 12.73 -13.48 20.11
C GLU A 114 12.04 -14.84 20.09
N GLU A 115 11.07 -15.09 20.97
CA GLU A 115 10.29 -16.34 20.99
C GLU A 115 9.55 -16.56 19.68
N ARG A 116 9.02 -15.49 19.07
CA ARG A 116 8.40 -15.56 17.74
C ARG A 116 9.41 -15.91 16.66
N GLN A 117 10.67 -15.45 16.76
CA GLN A 117 11.72 -15.81 15.82
C GLN A 117 12.12 -17.27 15.96
N GLU A 118 12.38 -17.72 17.19
CA GLU A 118 12.73 -19.11 17.49
C GLU A 118 11.63 -20.07 17.04
N TRP A 119 10.37 -19.74 17.31
CA TRP A 119 9.23 -20.51 16.82
C TRP A 119 9.22 -20.59 15.29
N ARG A 120 9.43 -19.46 14.59
CA ARG A 120 9.51 -19.45 13.12
C ARG A 120 10.69 -20.27 12.59
N GLN A 121 11.82 -20.29 13.29
CA GLN A 121 12.98 -21.09 12.90
C GLN A 121 12.69 -22.59 13.10
N LYS A 122 12.22 -22.97 14.29
CA LYS A 122 11.81 -24.34 14.63
C LYS A 122 10.84 -24.91 13.59
N LEU A 123 9.82 -24.13 13.20
CA LEU A 123 8.85 -24.57 12.19
C LEU A 123 9.45 -24.75 10.79
N ARG A 124 10.52 -24.02 10.41
CA ARG A 124 11.17 -24.19 9.10
C ARG A 124 11.93 -25.50 9.01
N GLU A 125 12.57 -25.90 10.10
CA GLU A 125 13.38 -27.11 10.21
C GLU A 125 12.52 -28.39 10.30
N MET A 126 11.26 -28.26 10.72
CA MET A 126 10.30 -29.37 10.82
C MET A 126 9.74 -29.84 9.47
N THR A 127 9.45 -31.15 9.38
CA THR A 127 8.63 -31.72 8.31
C THR A 127 7.20 -31.18 8.36
N PRO A 128 6.42 -31.24 7.26
CA PRO A 128 5.02 -30.80 7.26
C PRO A 128 4.16 -31.47 8.34
N GLU A 129 4.39 -32.76 8.60
CA GLU A 129 3.69 -33.55 9.60
C GLU A 129 4.09 -33.11 11.02
N ALA A 130 5.39 -33.00 11.31
CA ALA A 130 5.88 -32.51 12.60
C ALA A 130 5.43 -31.08 12.88
N ARG A 131 5.35 -30.24 11.83
CA ARG A 131 4.80 -28.90 11.92
C ARG A 131 3.33 -28.95 12.34
N ALA A 132 2.50 -29.77 11.69
CA ALA A 132 1.08 -29.89 12.04
C ALA A 132 0.89 -30.29 13.51
N GLU A 133 1.70 -31.22 14.02
CA GLU A 133 1.67 -31.60 15.44
C GLU A 133 2.14 -30.46 16.36
N ALA A 134 3.24 -29.77 16.02
CA ALA A 134 3.72 -28.65 16.81
C ALA A 134 2.68 -27.53 16.95
N PHE A 135 1.92 -27.27 15.88
CA PHE A 135 0.80 -26.33 15.95
C PHE A 135 -0.28 -26.82 16.93
N LYS A 136 -0.76 -28.06 16.79
CA LYS A 136 -1.77 -28.65 17.71
C LYS A 136 -1.32 -28.60 19.17
N GLU A 137 -0.08 -28.98 19.45
CA GLU A 137 0.51 -29.03 20.79
C GLU A 137 0.56 -27.63 21.44
N ASN A 138 0.86 -26.60 20.64
CA ASN A 138 0.97 -25.24 21.14
C ASN A 138 -0.37 -24.47 21.08
N ASP A 139 -1.50 -25.18 20.93
CA ASP A 139 -2.86 -24.64 20.69
C ASP A 139 -2.93 -23.62 19.54
N PHE A 140 -1.98 -23.67 18.63
CA PHE A 140 -2.12 -23.00 17.35
C PHE A 140 -2.85 -23.96 16.40
N LEU A 141 -3.62 -23.43 15.47
CA LEU A 141 -4.25 -24.31 14.49
C LEU A 141 -3.22 -24.82 13.51
N PRO A 142 -3.17 -26.15 13.23
CA PRO A 142 -2.25 -26.68 12.24
C PRO A 142 -2.47 -25.97 10.91
N PRO A 143 -1.40 -25.60 10.19
CA PRO A 143 -1.53 -25.17 8.82
C PRO A 143 -2.11 -26.35 8.04
N GLN A 144 -3.43 -26.34 7.81
CA GLN A 144 -4.06 -27.38 7.02
C GLN A 144 -3.40 -27.38 5.65
N ARG A 145 -2.99 -28.57 5.18
CA ARG A 145 -2.20 -28.76 3.95
C ARG A 145 -2.75 -27.81 2.89
N ARG A 146 -1.93 -26.82 2.54
CA ARG A 146 -2.19 -25.99 1.38
C ARG A 146 -2.17 -26.99 0.22
N GLY A 147 -3.30 -27.19 -0.46
CA GLY A 147 -3.28 -27.83 -1.77
C GLY A 147 -2.21 -27.13 -2.63
N PRO A 148 -1.66 -27.79 -3.65
CA PRO A 148 -0.55 -27.24 -4.43
C PRO A 148 -0.90 -25.81 -4.83
N GLN A 149 -0.21 -24.83 -4.21
CA GLN A 149 -0.27 -23.47 -4.71
C GLN A 149 0.26 -23.53 -6.13
N PRO A 150 -0.40 -22.92 -7.12
CA PRO A 150 0.24 -22.69 -8.40
C PRO A 150 1.60 -22.07 -8.11
N ARG A 151 2.68 -22.78 -8.44
CA ARG A 151 4.02 -22.23 -8.30
C ARG A 151 4.00 -20.97 -9.15
N GLU A 152 4.07 -19.79 -8.53
CA GLU A 152 4.38 -18.57 -9.26
C GLU A 152 5.68 -18.85 -10.02
N LYS A 153 5.57 -18.99 -11.34
CA LYS A 153 6.73 -19.15 -12.22
C LYS A 153 7.63 -17.94 -11.96
N GLY A 154 8.77 -18.15 -11.30
CA GLY A 154 9.76 -17.09 -11.06
C GLY A 154 10.18 -16.85 -9.61
N ARG A 155 9.71 -17.62 -8.62
CA ARG A 155 10.32 -17.54 -7.28
C ARG A 155 11.62 -18.37 -7.26
N PRO A 156 12.81 -17.78 -7.11
CA PRO A 156 14.01 -18.57 -6.85
C PRO A 156 13.79 -19.33 -5.54
N SER A 157 14.10 -20.63 -5.56
CA SER A 157 14.25 -21.40 -4.33
C SER A 157 15.25 -20.64 -3.46
N SER A 158 14.80 -20.19 -2.29
CA SER A 158 15.75 -19.84 -1.23
C SER A 158 16.31 -21.18 -0.77
N GLU A 159 17.60 -21.39 -1.01
CA GLU A 159 18.41 -22.50 -0.51
C GLU A 159 18.14 -22.79 0.98
#